data_AF-A0AAV4R7R2-F1
#
_entry.id   AF-A0AAV4R7R2-F1
#
_cell.length_a   1.000
_cell.length_b   1.000
_cell.length_c   1.000
_cell.angle_alpha   90.00
_cell.angle_beta   90.00
_cell.angle_gamma   90.00
#
_symmetry.space_group_name_H-M   'P 1'
#
loop_
_entity.id
_entity.type
_entity.pdbx_description
1 polymer ?
#
loop_
_entity_poly.entity_id
_entity_poly.type
_entity_poly.pdbx_seq_one_letter_code
_entity_poly.pdbx_strand_id
1 'polypeptide(L)' 'MQGADGKLITCIIDKLKFKYKVFPPPDLEWGSLKNGSWSGIIGMLDRGEADMGITYMAVTEDRFQVVDFSAPTPLLIGHS' A
#
# COMPACT_ATOMS: atom_id res chain seq x y z
N MET A 1 -2.92 4.76 -14.68
CA MET A 1 -1.96 5.27 -13.68
C MET A 1 -0.61 5.46 -14.38
N GLN A 2 -0.02 6.64 -14.29
CA GLN A 2 1.30 6.96 -14.88
C GLN A 2 2.33 7.04 -13.75
N GLY A 3 3.54 6.49 -13.94
CA GLY A 3 4.60 6.47 -12.92
C GLY A 3 5.09 5.07 -12.55
N ALA A 4 6.03 5.00 -11.60
CA ALA A 4 6.63 3.74 -11.14
C ALA A 4 5.58 2.79 -10.56
N ASP A 5 4.67 3.30 -9.73
CA ASP A 5 3.61 2.52 -9.08
C ASP A 5 2.63 1.94 -10.09
N GLY A 6 2.32 2.71 -11.15
CA GLY A 6 1.50 2.24 -12.26
C GLY A 6 2.15 1.06 -12.99
N LYS A 7 3.46 1.12 -13.25
CA LYS A 7 4.21 0.02 -13.88
C LYS A 7 4.29 -1.21 -12.97
N LEU A 8 4.51 -1.01 -11.67
CA LEU A 8 4.54 -2.08 -10.68
C LEU A 8 3.18 -2.80 -10.63
N ILE A 9 2.08 -2.04 -10.54
CA ILE A 9 0.71 -2.55 -10.55
C ILE A 9 0.46 -3.38 -11.81
N THR A 10 0.74 -2.84 -13.00
CA THR A 10 0.57 -3.59 -14.26
C THR A 10 1.37 -4.89 -14.26
N CYS A 11 2.61 -4.88 -13.80
CA CYS A 11 3.44 -6.09 -13.70
C CYS A 11 2.84 -7.14 -12.76
N ILE A 12 2.38 -6.72 -11.57
CA ILE A 12 1.74 -7.59 -10.59
C ILE A 12 0.46 -8.22 -11.17
N ILE A 13 -0.38 -7.40 -11.80
CA ILE A 13 -1.63 -7.82 -12.44
C ILE A 13 -1.37 -8.86 -13.54
N ASP A 14 -0.44 -8.57 -14.46
CA ASP A 14 -0.13 -9.44 -15.59
C ASP A 14 0.36 -10.81 -15.13
N LYS A 15 1.00 -10.88 -13.96
CA LYS A 15 1.56 -12.11 -13.40
C LYS A 15 0.57 -12.90 -12.57
N LEU A 16 -0.23 -12.24 -11.73
CA LEU A 16 -1.07 -12.92 -10.75
C LEU A 16 -2.43 -13.38 -11.32
N LYS A 17 -2.83 -12.92 -12.51
CA LYS A 17 -4.00 -13.42 -13.27
C LYS A 17 -5.33 -13.47 -12.48
N PHE A 18 -5.52 -12.61 -11.48
CA PHE A 18 -6.79 -12.47 -10.76
C PHE A 18 -7.56 -11.21 -11.19
N LYS A 19 -8.86 -11.15 -10.87
CA LYS A 19 -9.68 -9.96 -11.07
C LYS A 19 -9.48 -8.99 -9.91
N TYR A 20 -9.21 -7.73 -10.22
CA TYR A 20 -8.94 -6.69 -9.22
C TYR A 20 -9.72 -5.42 -9.54
N LYS A 21 -9.89 -4.57 -8.53
CA LYS A 21 -10.40 -3.21 -8.68
C LYS A 21 -9.44 -2.27 -7.99
N VAL A 22 -8.99 -1.24 -8.70
CA VAL A 22 -8.16 -0.18 -8.11
C VAL A 22 -9.07 0.94 -7.63
N PHE A 23 -8.91 1.36 -6.38
CA PHE A 23 -9.66 2.46 -5.78
C PHE A 23 -8.84 3.12 -4.66
N PRO A 24 -9.05 4.43 -4.39
CA PRO A 24 -8.42 5.11 -3.27
C PRO A 24 -9.16 4.85 -1.95
N PRO A 25 -8.51 5.01 -0.78
CA PRO A 25 -9.22 5.04 0.49
C PRO A 25 -10.17 6.25 0.53
N PRO A 26 -11.39 6.12 1.11
CA PRO A 26 -12.38 7.22 1.10
C PRO A 26 -11.92 8.52 1.77
N ASP A 27 -11.06 8.40 2.79
CA ASP A 27 -10.51 9.54 3.55
C ASP A 27 -9.19 10.07 2.97
N LEU A 28 -8.64 9.43 1.93
CA LEU A 28 -7.36 9.75 1.29
C LEU A 28 -6.15 9.71 2.25
N GLU A 29 -6.28 9.04 3.39
CA GLU A 29 -5.22 8.92 4.39
C GLU A 29 -4.40 7.63 4.25
N TRP A 30 -3.14 7.67 4.68
CA TRP A 30 -2.29 6.46 4.72
C TRP A 30 -2.67 5.54 5.87
N GLY A 31 -2.96 6.12 7.02
CA GLY A 31 -3.37 5.40 8.21
C GLY A 31 -2.69 5.92 9.46
N SER A 32 -3.55 6.31 10.40
CA SER A 32 -3.19 6.75 11.75
C SER A 32 -4.05 6.02 12.76
N LEU A 33 -3.45 5.59 13.86
CA LEU A 33 -4.15 4.89 14.93
C LEU A 33 -4.85 5.93 15.80
N LYS A 34 -6.18 5.89 15.85
CA LYS A 34 -6.99 6.73 16.74
C LYS A 34 -8.01 5.87 17.44
N ASN A 35 -8.04 5.94 18.77
CA ASN A 35 -8.99 5.21 19.61
C ASN A 35 -9.02 3.70 19.33
N GLY A 36 -7.85 3.09 19.06
CA GLY A 36 -7.74 1.66 18.79
C GLY A 36 -8.17 1.22 17.39
N SER A 37 -8.46 2.15 16.48
CA SER A 37 -8.77 1.83 15.07
C SER A 37 -7.88 2.60 14.12
N TRP A 38 -7.41 1.92 13.08
CA TRP A 38 -6.64 2.54 12.01
C TRP A 38 -7.56 3.22 10.99
N SER A 39 -7.18 4.42 10.57
CA SER A 39 -7.77 5.12 9.41
C SER A 39 -7.08 4.73 8.10
N GLY A 40 -7.52 5.30 6.97
CA GLY A 40 -6.78 5.23 5.72
C GLY A 40 -6.53 3.83 5.18
N ILE A 41 -5.47 3.71 4.37
CA ILE A 41 -5.04 2.45 3.76
C ILE A 41 -4.84 1.35 4.81
N ILE A 42 -4.11 1.63 5.90
CA ILE A 42 -3.85 0.64 6.97
C ILE A 42 -5.17 0.14 7.57
N GLY A 43 -6.12 1.04 7.84
CA GLY A 43 -7.42 0.66 8.39
C GLY A 43 -8.26 -0.21 7.47
N MET A 44 -8.24 0.06 6.17
CA MET A 44 -8.94 -0.78 5.19
C MET A 44 -8.34 -2.18 5.11
N LEU A 45 -7.02 -2.30 5.21
CA LEU A 45 -6.33 -3.59 5.22
C LEU A 45 -6.61 -4.37 6.51
N ASP A 46 -6.50 -3.72 7.66
CA ASP A 46 -6.79 -4.30 8.99
C ASP A 46 -8.23 -4.83 9.09
N ARG A 47 -9.19 -4.13 8.47
CA ARG A 47 -10.60 -4.55 8.42
C ARG A 47 -10.94 -5.50 7.27
N GLY A 48 -10.00 -5.84 6.40
CA GLY A 48 -10.23 -6.72 5.23
C GLY A 48 -11.11 -6.11 4.13
N GLU A 49 -11.21 -4.78 4.06
CA GLU A 49 -11.93 -4.05 3.00
C GLU A 49 -11.13 -3.96 1.69
N ALA A 50 -9.81 -4.15 1.78
CA ALA A 50 -8.89 -4.26 0.66
C ALA A 50 -7.85 -5.35 0.96
N ASP A 51 -7.36 -6.03 -0.08
CA ASP A 51 -6.35 -7.08 0.07
C ASP A 51 -4.91 -6.54 0.02
N MET A 52 -4.69 -5.42 -0.68
CA MET A 52 -3.36 -4.84 -0.90
C MET A 52 -3.42 -3.32 -1.03
N GLY A 53 -2.44 -2.63 -0.45
CA GLY A 53 -2.17 -1.20 -0.65
C GLY A 53 -0.84 -0.99 -1.36
N ILE A 54 -0.81 -0.18 -2.43
CA ILE A 54 0.42 0.16 -3.17
C ILE A 54 0.63 1.66 -3.06
N THR A 55 1.64 2.05 -2.28
CA THR A 55 1.93 3.44 -1.95
C THR A 55 3.38 3.58 -1.44
N TYR A 56 3.93 4.79 -1.52
CA TYR A 56 5.16 5.14 -0.81
C TYR A 56 4.82 5.48 0.65
N MET A 57 4.69 4.45 1.47
CA MET A 57 4.46 4.60 2.90
C MET A 57 5.70 4.18 3.69
N ALA A 58 6.04 4.96 4.72
CA ALA A 58 7.03 4.54 5.70
C ALA A 58 6.54 3.30 6.44
N VAL A 59 7.41 2.28 6.51
CA VAL A 59 7.24 1.11 7.36
C VAL A 59 7.52 1.55 8.80
N THR A 60 6.54 1.37 9.68
CA THR A 60 6.68 1.64 11.12
C THR A 60 6.27 0.40 11.89
N GLU A 61 6.82 0.22 13.10
CA GLU A 61 6.52 -0.93 13.95
C GLU A 61 5.02 -1.05 14.24
N ASP A 62 4.36 0.07 14.57
CA ASP A 62 2.91 0.10 14.83
C ASP A 62 2.08 -0.41 13.65
N ARG A 63 2.45 -0.05 12.42
CA ARG A 63 1.74 -0.49 11.21
C ARG A 63 2.02 -1.97 10.92
N PHE A 64 3.25 -2.41 11.19
CA PHE A 64 3.66 -3.80 11.00
C PHE A 64 2.91 -4.79 11.92
N GLN A 65 2.29 -4.31 13.01
CA GLN A 65 1.47 -5.17 13.88
C GLN A 65 0.15 -5.62 13.25
N VAL A 66 -0.35 -4.89 12.24
CA VAL A 66 -1.69 -5.13 11.66
C VAL A 66 -1.66 -5.40 10.16
N VAL A 67 -0.55 -5.10 9.48
CA VAL A 67 -0.36 -5.41 8.07
C VAL A 67 1.05 -5.93 7.79
N ASP A 68 1.15 -6.80 6.79
CA ASP A 68 2.43 -7.22 6.24
C ASP A 68 2.91 -6.23 5.15
N PHE A 69 4.21 -5.98 5.13
CA PHE A 69 4.85 -5.18 4.08
C PHE A 69 5.67 -6.07 3.15
N SER A 70 5.58 -5.81 1.84
CA SER A 70 6.55 -6.34 0.89
C SER A 70 7.96 -5.83 1.20
N ALA A 71 8.99 -6.57 0.79
CA ALA A 71 10.39 -6.14 0.98
C ALA A 71 10.59 -4.69 0.51
N PRO A 72 11.21 -3.83 1.33
CA PRO A 72 11.40 -2.43 0.97
C PRO A 72 12.28 -2.36 -0.28
N THR A 73 11.82 -1.64 -1.29
CA THR A 73 12.63 -1.28 -2.46
C THR A 73 13.08 0.18 -2.30
N PRO A 74 14.13 0.47 -1.51
CA PRO A 74 14.70 1.81 -1.47
C PRO A 74 15.25 2.13 -2.87
N LEU A 75 14.72 3.17 -3.50
CA LEU A 75 15.23 3.69 -4.76
C LEU A 75 16.19 4.83 -4.45
N LEU A 76 17.44 4.70 -4.88
CA LEU A 76 18.46 5.74 -4.81
C LEU A 76 18.87 6.11 -6.23
N ILE A 77 18.96 7.42 -6.52
CA ILE A 77 19.53 7.95 -7.77
C ILE A 77 20.81 8.69 -7.38
N GLY A 78 21.94 8.23 -7.90
CA GLY A 78 23.22 8.91 -7.76
C GLY A 78 23.57 9.69 -9.03
N HIS A 79 24.38 10.74 -8.86
CA HIS A 79 25.09 11.35 -9.98
C HIS A 79 26.36 10.55 -10.30
N SER A 80 26.76 10.53 -11.57
CA SER A 80 28.06 10.00 -12.03
C SER A 80 29.22 10.86 -11.57
#